data_AF-A0A941IVF1-F1
#
_entry.id   AF-A0A941IVF1-F1
#
_cell.length_a   1.000
_cell.length_b   1.000
_cell.length_c   1.000
_cell.angle_alpha   90.00
_cell.angle_beta   90.00
_cell.angle_gamma   90.00
#
_symmetry.space_group_name_H-M   'P 1'
#
loop_
_entity.id
_entity.type
_entity.pdbx_description
1 polymer ?
#
loop_
_entity_poly.entity_id
_entity_poly.type
_entity_poly.pdbx_seq_one_letter_code
_entity_poly.pdbx_strand_id
1 'polypeptide(L)'
;CLDLPGSSTATGTQLDLQTCTGASNQTWTLATATTGYTITSASSGLCLGIAGASTSAGKAVQQQTCTGATSQEWTLTAGTSSYQIVNVNSSKCVNASGNATTAGTLVVQNSCDSTSTKSWNLTAGGTVPTTSASASASASASASASASASPSATVTTPQPGQPSVPATCTTVAAQLANPSNELFTSAQEAAPPDTARIQAALNSCTGTDKAVELQVSGADAAFLSAPLTINSGEVLLVDTGVTLYASRNPADYQVSGQPTCGTLGASDGSTLGTATGCVPFISVRGNDSGIMGTQSSSGSQGLIDGRGDQDMLNSSTTWWSLAESAHDKTTTQQENPKLITVFGGTDDTMYHISLTNSPMFNVLLDGGSGFTAWGVRIDNPDTARNTDGFDPDSASNVLITDSFINTGDDGIAVKSDAGGPASGVTISNTSFWGIHGMSVGSQTNGGISDVTFSGNYIHGGTDIHGDTASSNNGVRVKSDSTFGGTVTNVSFLNTCEASVEHLILLDPQYLSGNGTSIPSFDSITINGLKSVSSSDGKSTLDGYDSSHMLGLTLENVDLDSTKVTAEYANINMYNSNITPTGTDVTVTNVTGTGSVPSCSTFPAWPGL
;
A
#
# COMPACT_ATOMS: atom_id res chain seq x y z
N CYS A 1 16.55 -29.46 -12.21
CA CYS A 1 16.13 -30.33 -11.11
C CYS A 1 16.04 -29.51 -9.85
N LEU A 2 15.10 -29.87 -8.97
CA LEU A 2 15.01 -29.29 -7.63
C LEU A 2 16.27 -29.67 -6.85
N ASP A 3 17.08 -28.67 -6.50
CA ASP A 3 18.40 -28.83 -5.91
C ASP A 3 18.46 -28.13 -4.55
N LEU A 4 19.22 -28.74 -3.66
CA LEU A 4 19.60 -28.14 -2.39
C LEU A 4 21.02 -27.54 -2.53
N PRO A 5 21.15 -26.20 -2.54
CA PRO A 5 22.40 -25.53 -2.84
C PRO A 5 23.56 -26.02 -1.98
N GLY A 6 24.64 -26.41 -2.66
CA GLY A 6 25.88 -26.84 -2.01
C GLY A 6 25.75 -28.09 -1.11
N SER A 7 24.69 -28.89 -1.28
CA SER A 7 24.37 -30.01 -0.36
C SER A 7 24.26 -29.56 1.11
N SER A 8 23.78 -28.33 1.35
CA SER A 8 23.66 -27.75 2.69
C SER A 8 22.90 -28.65 3.65
N THR A 9 23.34 -28.69 4.91
CA THR A 9 22.60 -29.36 6.01
C THR A 9 21.93 -28.36 6.95
N ALA A 10 21.99 -27.06 6.64
CA ALA A 10 21.42 -26.00 7.45
C ALA A 10 19.92 -25.80 7.18
N THR A 11 19.12 -25.68 8.26
CA THR A 11 17.74 -25.22 8.19
C THR A 11 17.66 -23.81 7.60
N GLY A 12 16.58 -23.50 6.89
CA GLY A 12 16.39 -22.20 6.23
C GLY A 12 17.10 -22.07 4.88
N THR A 13 17.81 -23.10 4.40
CA THR A 13 18.40 -23.06 3.06
C THR A 13 17.30 -23.16 2.01
N GLN A 14 17.09 -22.08 1.25
CA GLN A 14 16.18 -22.07 0.11
C GLN A 14 16.71 -22.95 -1.02
N LEU A 15 15.80 -23.67 -1.69
CA LEU A 15 16.15 -24.53 -2.81
C LEU A 15 16.28 -23.72 -4.10
N ASP A 16 17.01 -24.27 -5.07
CA ASP A 16 17.16 -23.70 -6.40
C ASP A 16 16.94 -24.75 -7.51
N LEU A 17 16.97 -24.29 -8.76
CA LEU A 17 17.04 -25.13 -9.94
C LEU A 17 18.50 -25.35 -10.32
N GLN A 18 18.90 -26.60 -10.55
CA GLN A 18 20.21 -26.91 -11.13
C GLN A 18 20.11 -27.95 -12.26
N THR A 19 21.19 -28.07 -13.04
CA THR A 19 21.35 -29.16 -14.00
C THR A 19 21.18 -30.51 -13.28
N CYS A 20 20.36 -31.40 -13.83
CA CYS A 20 20.08 -32.69 -13.21
C CYS A 20 21.32 -33.59 -13.27
N THR A 21 21.91 -33.89 -12.12
CA THR A 21 23.08 -34.78 -11.96
C THR A 21 22.73 -36.10 -11.30
N GLY A 22 21.60 -36.17 -10.59
CA GLY A 22 21.20 -37.34 -9.79
C GLY A 22 21.98 -37.48 -8.47
N ALA A 23 22.73 -36.45 -8.07
CA ALA A 23 23.43 -36.42 -6.79
C ALA A 23 22.46 -36.35 -5.59
N SER A 24 22.96 -36.67 -4.40
CA SER A 24 22.13 -36.79 -3.19
C SER A 24 21.35 -35.52 -2.82
N ASN A 25 21.88 -34.34 -3.15
CA ASN A 25 21.24 -33.04 -2.93
C ASN A 25 20.15 -32.70 -3.98
N GLN A 26 19.92 -33.58 -4.96
CA GLN A 26 18.82 -33.54 -5.93
C GLN A 26 17.87 -34.74 -5.79
N THR A 27 18.10 -35.59 -4.79
CA THR A 27 17.25 -36.75 -4.50
C THR A 27 16.44 -36.51 -3.24
N TRP A 28 15.16 -36.86 -3.33
CA TRP A 28 14.17 -36.56 -2.30
C TRP A 28 13.39 -37.83 -1.96
N THR A 29 13.16 -38.07 -0.67
CA THR A 29 12.32 -39.17 -0.19
C THR A 29 10.92 -38.66 0.07
N LEU A 30 9.91 -39.34 -0.48
CA LEU A 30 8.50 -39.06 -0.23
C LEU A 30 7.98 -40.10 0.76
N ALA A 31 7.53 -39.64 1.93
CA ALA A 31 6.88 -40.47 2.94
C ALA A 31 5.43 -40.01 3.13
N THR A 32 4.51 -40.94 3.41
CA THR A 32 3.11 -40.59 3.66
C THR A 32 2.98 -39.78 4.94
N ALA A 33 2.17 -38.72 4.88
CA ALA A 33 1.86 -37.82 5.98
C ALA A 33 0.34 -37.79 6.24
N THR A 34 -0.13 -36.88 7.09
CA THR A 34 -1.55 -36.84 7.51
C THR A 34 -2.47 -36.50 6.35
N THR A 35 -2.11 -35.48 5.56
CA THR A 35 -2.92 -34.98 4.43
C THR A 35 -2.35 -35.36 3.07
N GLY A 36 -1.04 -35.58 2.99
CA GLY A 36 -0.34 -35.88 1.74
C GLY A 36 0.99 -36.57 1.99
N TYR A 37 2.08 -35.92 1.60
CA TYR A 37 3.45 -36.42 1.73
C TYR A 37 4.33 -35.44 2.47
N THR A 38 5.26 -35.97 3.26
CA THR A 38 6.46 -35.24 3.66
C THR A 38 7.56 -35.52 2.65
N ILE A 39 8.22 -34.47 2.18
CA ILE A 39 9.34 -34.57 1.23
C ILE A 39 10.63 -34.24 1.99
N THR A 40 11.55 -35.20 2.11
CA THR A 40 12.83 -35.02 2.82
C THR A 40 14.01 -35.10 1.87
N SER A 41 15.00 -34.23 2.06
CA SER A 41 16.26 -34.29 1.31
C SER A 41 17.05 -35.55 1.69
N ALA A 42 17.56 -36.29 0.69
CA ALA A 42 18.43 -37.43 0.97
C ALA A 42 19.84 -37.00 1.45
N SER A 43 20.27 -35.76 1.20
CA SER A 43 21.57 -35.25 1.65
C SER A 43 21.56 -34.77 3.11
N SER A 44 20.46 -34.21 3.59
CA SER A 44 20.37 -33.62 4.94
C SER A 44 19.39 -34.31 5.89
N GLY A 45 18.42 -35.06 5.38
CA GLY A 45 17.31 -35.62 6.16
C GLY A 45 16.28 -34.58 6.61
N LEU A 46 16.42 -33.29 6.23
CA LEU A 46 15.49 -32.22 6.57
C LEU A 46 14.29 -32.18 5.61
N CYS A 47 13.19 -31.60 6.09
CA CYS A 47 11.92 -31.52 5.38
C CYS A 47 11.83 -30.30 4.48
N LEU A 48 11.25 -30.49 3.30
CA LEU A 48 10.83 -29.41 2.43
C LEU A 48 9.64 -28.69 3.06
N GLY A 49 9.72 -27.36 3.19
CA GLY A 49 8.62 -26.56 3.69
C GLY A 49 8.69 -25.11 3.26
N ILE A 50 7.62 -24.38 3.50
CA ILE A 50 7.58 -22.94 3.22
C ILE A 50 8.22 -22.15 4.35
N ALA A 51 9.07 -21.18 3.99
CA ALA A 51 9.65 -20.25 4.95
C ALA A 51 8.56 -19.55 5.78
N GLY A 52 8.70 -19.63 7.10
CA GLY A 52 7.74 -19.05 8.06
C GLY A 52 6.34 -19.65 8.02
N ALA A 53 6.15 -20.84 7.43
CA ALA A 53 4.84 -21.44 7.18
C ALA A 53 3.86 -20.56 6.37
N SER A 54 4.39 -19.59 5.62
CA SER A 54 3.59 -18.59 4.93
C SER A 54 2.66 -19.21 3.88
N THR A 55 1.51 -18.58 3.64
CA THR A 55 0.61 -18.94 2.54
C THR A 55 0.75 -18.05 1.31
N SER A 56 1.64 -17.05 1.33
CA SER A 56 1.83 -16.08 0.26
C SER A 56 2.58 -16.67 -0.94
N ALA A 57 2.23 -16.22 -2.16
CA ALA A 57 3.00 -16.53 -3.36
C ALA A 57 4.42 -15.90 -3.29
N GLY A 58 5.38 -16.49 -4.01
CA GLY A 58 6.77 -16.06 -4.03
C GLY A 58 7.59 -16.46 -2.79
N LYS A 59 6.96 -17.02 -1.75
CA LYS A 59 7.70 -17.40 -0.54
C LYS A 59 8.61 -18.59 -0.77
N ALA A 60 9.79 -18.52 -0.17
CA ALA A 60 10.85 -19.50 -0.33
C ALA A 60 10.36 -20.90 0.05
N VAL A 61 10.62 -21.84 -0.86
CA VAL A 61 10.59 -23.26 -0.55
C VAL A 61 11.99 -23.60 -0.05
N GLN A 62 12.09 -24.01 1.21
CA GLN A 62 13.36 -24.21 1.90
C GLN A 62 13.38 -25.56 2.63
N GLN A 63 14.58 -26.07 2.92
CA GLN A 63 14.69 -27.17 3.87
C GLN A 63 14.60 -26.64 5.31
N GLN A 64 13.97 -27.42 6.19
CA GLN A 64 13.77 -27.05 7.58
C GLN A 64 13.57 -28.28 8.45
N THR A 65 13.71 -28.11 9.77
CA THR A 65 13.44 -29.18 10.73
C THR A 65 12.04 -29.74 10.53
N CYS A 66 11.95 -31.08 10.43
CA CYS A 66 10.68 -31.78 10.26
C CYS A 66 9.82 -31.65 11.53
N THR A 67 8.69 -30.94 11.43
CA THR A 67 7.75 -30.71 12.53
C THR A 67 6.40 -31.39 12.32
N GLY A 68 6.10 -31.79 11.07
CA GLY A 68 4.78 -32.31 10.69
C GLY A 68 3.72 -31.21 10.49
N ALA A 69 4.12 -29.94 10.47
CA ALA A 69 3.22 -28.84 10.14
C ALA A 69 2.67 -28.95 8.70
N THR A 70 1.47 -28.45 8.47
CA THR A 70 0.83 -28.43 7.14
C THR A 70 1.66 -27.67 6.10
N SER A 71 2.50 -26.71 6.52
CA SER A 71 3.43 -26.00 5.64
C SER A 71 4.63 -26.83 5.17
N GLN A 72 4.79 -28.03 5.73
CA GLN A 72 5.78 -29.05 5.36
C GLN A 72 5.13 -30.32 4.76
N GLU A 73 3.80 -30.35 4.65
CA GLU A 73 3.05 -31.39 3.96
C GLU A 73 2.70 -30.94 2.54
N TRP A 74 2.78 -31.89 1.60
CA TRP A 74 2.62 -31.64 0.17
C TRP A 74 1.70 -32.67 -0.46
N THR A 75 0.73 -32.26 -1.27
CA THR A 75 -0.02 -33.15 -2.15
C THR A 75 0.59 -33.15 -3.55
N LEU A 76 0.45 -34.27 -4.25
CA LEU A 76 0.87 -34.39 -5.65
C LEU A 76 -0.36 -34.42 -6.53
N THR A 77 -0.56 -33.36 -7.31
CA THR A 77 -1.64 -33.30 -8.30
C THR A 77 -1.11 -33.78 -9.63
N ALA A 78 -1.67 -34.89 -10.15
CA ALA A 78 -1.22 -35.50 -11.40
C ALA A 78 -1.66 -34.71 -12.63
N GLY A 79 -0.72 -34.43 -13.53
CA GLY A 79 -0.95 -34.01 -14.91
C GLY A 79 -0.79 -35.20 -15.87
N THR A 80 -0.77 -34.93 -17.19
CA THR A 80 -0.66 -35.96 -18.23
C THR A 80 0.63 -36.77 -18.20
N SER A 81 1.76 -36.15 -17.81
CA SER A 81 3.05 -36.83 -17.66
C SER A 81 3.95 -36.22 -16.57
N SER A 82 3.40 -35.38 -15.70
CA SER A 82 4.11 -34.60 -14.67
C SER A 82 3.23 -34.44 -13.43
N TYR A 83 3.78 -33.87 -12.36
CA TYR A 83 3.05 -33.55 -11.13
C TYR A 83 3.22 -32.09 -10.75
N GLN A 84 2.15 -31.47 -10.25
CA GLN A 84 2.27 -30.27 -9.43
C GLN A 84 2.46 -30.70 -7.97
N ILE A 85 3.45 -30.11 -7.29
CA ILE A 85 3.71 -30.35 -5.87
C ILE A 85 3.06 -29.21 -5.10
N VAL A 86 1.92 -29.46 -4.46
CA VAL A 86 1.05 -28.45 -3.86
C VAL A 86 1.21 -28.47 -2.34
N ASN A 87 1.50 -27.33 -1.74
CA ASN A 87 1.61 -27.22 -0.29
C ASN A 87 0.23 -27.31 0.36
N VAL A 88 0.10 -28.12 1.41
CA VAL A 88 -1.19 -28.34 2.10
C VAL A 88 -1.67 -27.06 2.80
N ASN A 89 -0.78 -26.26 3.39
CA ASN A 89 -1.17 -25.06 4.12
C ASN A 89 -1.66 -23.93 3.22
N SER A 90 -1.00 -23.74 2.07
CA SER A 90 -1.22 -22.57 1.22
C SER A 90 -2.02 -22.85 -0.04
N SER A 91 -2.23 -24.13 -0.37
CA SER A 91 -2.75 -24.61 -1.66
C SER A 91 -1.95 -24.11 -2.88
N LYS A 92 -0.67 -23.74 -2.70
CA LYS A 92 0.23 -23.23 -3.74
C LYS A 92 1.28 -24.25 -4.16
N CYS A 93 1.72 -24.15 -5.40
CA CYS A 93 2.62 -25.08 -6.05
C CYS A 93 4.08 -24.67 -5.89
N VAL A 94 4.97 -25.66 -5.74
CA VAL A 94 6.42 -25.48 -5.92
C VAL A 94 6.68 -24.96 -7.33
N ASN A 95 7.31 -23.79 -7.42
CA ASN A 95 7.56 -23.06 -8.66
C ASN A 95 9.01 -22.54 -8.68
N ALA A 96 9.63 -22.55 -9.86
CA ALA A 96 10.83 -21.76 -10.10
C ALA A 96 10.48 -20.26 -10.12
N SER A 97 11.20 -19.43 -9.37
CA SER A 97 10.92 -18.00 -9.24
C SER A 97 10.89 -17.30 -10.61
N GLY A 98 9.89 -16.45 -10.83
CA GLY A 98 9.72 -15.75 -12.11
C GLY A 98 9.43 -16.66 -13.31
N ASN A 99 9.07 -17.93 -13.08
CA ASN A 99 8.93 -18.95 -14.12
C ASN A 99 10.20 -19.10 -14.99
N ALA A 100 11.38 -18.84 -14.40
CA ALA A 100 12.64 -19.01 -15.08
C ALA A 100 13.09 -20.49 -15.11
N THR A 101 13.88 -20.85 -16.12
CA THR A 101 14.39 -22.23 -16.32
C THR A 101 15.91 -22.33 -16.16
N THR A 102 16.57 -21.23 -15.82
CA THR A 102 18.04 -21.15 -15.69
C THR A 102 18.53 -21.79 -14.40
N ALA A 103 19.69 -22.44 -14.45
CA ALA A 103 20.36 -22.95 -13.25
C ALA A 103 20.68 -21.80 -12.27
N GLY A 104 20.50 -22.02 -10.97
CA GLY A 104 20.56 -21.03 -9.90
C GLY A 104 19.24 -20.29 -9.62
N THR A 105 18.17 -20.55 -10.39
CA THR A 105 16.85 -19.94 -10.12
C THR A 105 16.30 -20.46 -8.80
N LEU A 106 15.97 -19.57 -7.87
CA LEU A 106 15.42 -19.94 -6.58
C LEU A 106 14.02 -20.54 -6.69
N VAL A 107 13.68 -21.42 -5.76
CA VAL A 107 12.38 -22.10 -5.72
C VAL A 107 11.49 -21.47 -4.65
N VAL A 108 10.26 -21.21 -5.06
CA VAL A 108 9.23 -20.53 -4.28
C VAL A 108 7.90 -21.26 -4.38
N GLN A 109 6.92 -20.94 -3.55
CA GLN A 109 5.54 -21.36 -3.79
C GLN A 109 4.79 -20.31 -4.61
N ASN A 110 3.91 -20.70 -5.51
CA ASN A 110 3.05 -19.78 -6.26
C ASN A 110 1.71 -20.44 -6.66
N SER A 111 0.80 -19.70 -7.27
CA SER A 111 -0.45 -20.22 -7.85
C SER A 111 -0.21 -21.51 -8.64
N CYS A 112 -1.15 -22.45 -8.60
CA CYS A 112 -1.07 -23.72 -9.31
C CYS A 112 -1.59 -23.65 -10.76
N ASP A 113 -1.31 -22.57 -11.49
CA ASP A 113 -1.64 -22.48 -12.92
C ASP A 113 -0.82 -23.47 -13.79
N SER A 114 -1.22 -23.62 -15.05
CA SER A 114 -0.69 -24.65 -15.97
C SER A 114 0.70 -24.34 -16.54
N THR A 115 1.44 -23.39 -15.95
CA THR A 115 2.80 -23.04 -16.40
C THR A 115 3.75 -24.22 -16.17
N SER A 116 4.61 -24.53 -17.16
CA SER A 116 5.51 -25.70 -17.12
C SER A 116 6.53 -25.67 -15.98
N THR A 117 6.92 -24.49 -15.50
CA THR A 117 7.87 -24.32 -14.36
C THR A 117 7.29 -24.70 -13.00
N LYS A 118 6.00 -25.03 -12.95
CA LYS A 118 5.27 -25.55 -11.78
C LYS A 118 5.00 -27.05 -11.88
N SER A 119 5.40 -27.66 -13.00
CA SER A 119 5.20 -29.07 -13.31
C SER A 119 6.51 -29.85 -13.20
N TRP A 120 6.52 -30.88 -12.38
CA TRP A 120 7.71 -31.64 -12.01
C TRP A 120 7.60 -33.09 -12.47
N ASN A 121 8.66 -33.59 -13.12
CA ASN A 121 8.80 -35.01 -13.42
C ASN A 121 9.46 -35.72 -12.24
N LEU A 122 8.77 -36.69 -11.66
CA LEU A 122 9.31 -37.52 -10.58
C LEU A 122 9.97 -38.76 -11.19
N THR A 123 11.30 -38.82 -11.13
CA THR A 123 12.09 -40.00 -11.54
C THR A 123 12.49 -40.81 -10.31
N ALA A 124 12.34 -42.13 -10.38
CA ALA A 124 12.74 -43.01 -9.29
C ALA A 124 14.28 -42.95 -9.11
N GLY A 125 14.74 -42.40 -7.99
CA GLY A 125 16.13 -42.49 -7.56
C GLY A 125 16.47 -43.95 -7.23
N GLY A 126 17.48 -44.52 -7.89
CA GLY A 126 17.83 -45.92 -7.76
C GLY A 126 18.32 -46.31 -6.37
N THR A 127 17.42 -46.84 -5.54
CA THR A 127 17.47 -48.08 -4.73
C THR A 127 16.42 -47.95 -3.63
N VAL A 128 15.30 -48.66 -3.79
CA VAL A 128 14.20 -48.72 -2.81
C VAL A 128 14.63 -49.54 -1.61
N PRO A 129 14.68 -49.00 -0.37
CA PRO A 129 14.60 -49.82 0.82
C PRO A 129 13.17 -50.34 0.90
N THR A 130 13.03 -51.66 0.77
CA THR A 130 11.76 -52.35 0.97
C THR A 130 11.44 -52.37 2.46
N THR A 131 10.42 -51.61 2.87
CA THR A 131 9.68 -51.93 4.09
C THR A 131 8.20 -51.85 3.83
N SER A 132 7.65 -53.04 3.63
CA SER A 132 6.25 -53.43 3.55
C SER A 132 5.46 -52.98 4.79
N ALA A 133 4.33 -52.29 4.59
CA ALA A 133 3.17 -52.41 5.48
C ALA A 133 1.90 -51.78 4.86
N SER A 134 1.15 -52.62 4.14
CA SER A 134 -0.32 -52.74 4.17
C SER A 134 -1.17 -51.47 4.34
N ALA A 135 -1.71 -50.97 3.23
CA ALA A 135 -2.97 -50.23 3.22
C ALA A 135 -4.16 -51.19 3.44
N SER A 136 -5.06 -50.85 4.36
CA SER A 136 -6.43 -51.39 4.39
C SER A 136 -7.41 -50.27 4.07
N ALA A 137 -8.07 -50.42 2.93
CA ALA A 137 -9.15 -49.56 2.47
C ALA A 137 -10.46 -49.87 3.18
N SER A 138 -11.25 -48.83 3.44
CA SER A 138 -12.72 -48.89 3.53
C SER A 138 -13.24 -47.47 3.32
N ALA A 139 -13.75 -47.14 2.13
CA ALA A 139 -15.16 -47.25 1.75
C ALA A 139 -15.95 -45.98 2.10
N SER A 140 -16.43 -45.36 1.02
CA SER A 140 -17.35 -44.24 0.91
C SER A 140 -18.62 -44.37 1.77
N ALA A 141 -19.04 -43.26 2.37
CA ALA A 141 -20.43 -42.99 2.68
C ALA A 141 -20.73 -41.49 2.54
N SER A 142 -21.71 -41.21 1.68
CA SER A 142 -22.42 -39.95 1.46
C SER A 142 -23.21 -39.49 2.68
N ALA A 143 -23.16 -38.20 3.01
CA ALA A 143 -24.17 -37.48 3.81
C ALA A 143 -24.05 -35.98 3.46
N SER A 144 -24.94 -35.46 2.61
CA SER A 144 -26.09 -34.60 2.99
C SER A 144 -25.69 -33.33 3.76
N ALA A 145 -25.74 -32.21 3.03
CA ALA A 145 -25.63 -30.87 3.57
C ALA A 145 -26.77 -30.57 4.56
N SER A 146 -26.39 -30.08 5.73
CA SER A 146 -27.28 -29.35 6.63
C SER A 146 -26.53 -28.10 7.10
N ALA A 147 -27.07 -26.95 6.72
CA ALA A 147 -26.61 -25.63 7.12
C ALA A 147 -26.50 -25.53 8.64
N SER A 148 -25.34 -25.09 9.11
CA SER A 148 -25.16 -24.59 10.47
C SER A 148 -24.55 -23.20 10.37
N ALA A 149 -25.22 -22.25 11.05
CA ALA A 149 -24.90 -20.84 11.08
C ALA A 149 -23.45 -20.63 11.53
N SER A 150 -22.69 -19.85 10.76
CA SER A 150 -21.36 -19.41 11.16
C SER A 150 -21.50 -18.11 11.97
N PRO A 151 -20.87 -18.01 13.16
CA PRO A 151 -20.86 -16.78 13.93
C PRO A 151 -19.99 -15.73 13.22
N SER A 152 -20.42 -14.48 13.33
CA SER A 152 -19.69 -13.28 12.94
C SER A 152 -18.27 -13.34 13.53
N ALA A 153 -17.28 -13.65 12.69
CA ALA A 153 -15.88 -13.59 13.04
C ALA A 153 -15.34 -12.30 12.45
N THR A 154 -15.25 -11.26 13.28
CA THR A 154 -14.41 -10.10 13.01
C THR A 154 -12.98 -10.63 12.91
N VAL A 155 -12.48 -10.80 11.70
CA VAL A 155 -11.06 -11.11 11.46
C VAL A 155 -10.30 -9.82 11.70
N THR A 156 -10.02 -9.51 12.96
CA THR A 156 -9.02 -8.49 13.30
C THR A 156 -7.66 -9.14 13.11
N THR A 157 -7.00 -8.84 12.00
CA THR A 157 -5.55 -9.00 11.89
C THR A 157 -4.90 -8.31 13.09
N PRO A 158 -3.90 -8.92 13.78
CA PRO A 158 -3.15 -8.21 14.80
C PRO A 158 -2.49 -6.99 14.16
N GLN A 159 -2.97 -5.80 14.52
CA GLN A 159 -2.34 -4.55 14.09
C GLN A 159 -0.95 -4.45 14.74
N PRO A 160 0.09 -3.98 14.01
CA PRO A 160 1.34 -3.56 14.63
C PRO A 160 1.09 -2.69 15.85
N GLY A 161 1.90 -2.85 16.91
CA GLY A 161 1.85 -1.91 18.03
C GLY A 161 2.29 -0.51 17.59
N GLN A 162 1.88 0.51 18.35
CA GLN A 162 2.36 1.89 18.13
C GLN A 162 3.89 1.91 18.06
N PRO A 163 4.49 2.52 17.01
CA PRO A 163 5.93 2.63 16.90
C PRO A 163 6.56 3.39 18.07
N SER A 164 7.85 3.18 18.30
CA SER A 164 8.63 3.93 19.28
C SER A 164 9.79 4.63 18.60
N VAL A 165 10.05 5.88 18.98
CA VAL A 165 11.25 6.61 18.53
C VAL A 165 12.50 5.88 19.04
N PRO A 166 13.45 5.51 18.16
CA PRO A 166 14.67 4.85 18.58
C PRO A 166 15.62 5.82 19.28
N ALA A 167 16.64 5.30 19.96
CA ALA A 167 17.65 6.16 20.59
C ALA A 167 18.43 6.98 19.54
N THR A 168 18.96 8.12 19.94
CA THR A 168 19.79 8.95 19.05
C THR A 168 21.16 8.33 18.80
N CYS A 169 21.54 8.22 17.53
CA CYS A 169 22.89 7.88 17.08
C CYS A 169 23.77 9.12 17.04
N THR A 170 23.30 10.15 16.34
CA THR A 170 23.97 11.45 16.23
C THR A 170 22.94 12.55 16.17
N THR A 171 23.31 13.72 16.70
CA THR A 171 22.46 14.89 16.68
C THR A 171 23.02 15.94 15.75
N VAL A 172 22.19 16.47 14.85
CA VAL A 172 22.52 17.59 13.98
C VAL A 172 21.82 18.83 14.52
N ALA A 173 22.59 19.77 15.04
CA ALA A 173 22.08 21.02 15.59
C ALA A 173 21.67 22.01 14.49
N ALA A 174 20.51 22.65 14.60
CA ALA A 174 20.10 23.71 13.68
C ALA A 174 21.15 24.83 13.59
N GLN A 175 21.30 25.42 12.40
CA GLN A 175 22.23 26.54 12.14
C GLN A 175 21.52 27.76 11.57
N LEU A 176 20.19 27.67 11.39
CA LEU A 176 19.35 28.69 10.82
C LEU A 176 18.18 28.96 11.76
N ALA A 177 17.85 30.22 11.97
CA ALA A 177 16.56 30.60 12.52
C ALA A 177 15.44 30.32 11.50
N ASN A 178 14.21 30.12 11.98
CA ASN A 178 13.05 30.05 11.08
C ASN A 178 12.95 31.35 10.27
N PRO A 179 12.94 31.27 8.93
CA PRO A 179 12.88 32.45 8.08
C PRO A 179 11.51 33.11 8.18
N SER A 180 11.45 34.41 7.89
CA SER A 180 10.17 35.08 7.67
C SER A 180 9.59 34.66 6.32
N ASN A 181 8.30 34.30 6.30
CA ASN A 181 7.59 33.82 5.10
C ASN A 181 8.28 32.64 4.41
N GLU A 182 9.00 31.76 5.14
CA GLU A 182 9.60 30.54 4.58
C GLU A 182 10.72 30.79 3.54
N LEU A 183 11.22 32.03 3.44
CA LEU A 183 12.23 32.45 2.47
C LEU A 183 13.63 32.59 3.09
N PHE A 184 14.56 31.75 2.65
CA PHE A 184 15.98 31.92 2.93
C PHE A 184 16.65 32.86 1.93
N THR A 185 17.91 33.24 2.19
CA THR A 185 18.67 34.07 1.24
C THR A 185 18.93 33.30 -0.06
N SER A 186 19.03 33.99 -1.19
CA SER A 186 19.32 33.35 -2.48
C SER A 186 20.62 32.55 -2.48
N ALA A 187 21.60 32.90 -1.64
CA ALA A 187 22.85 32.15 -1.48
C ALA A 187 22.62 30.82 -0.76
N GLN A 188 21.76 30.78 0.26
CA GLN A 188 21.37 29.55 0.95
C GLN A 188 20.52 28.66 0.04
N GLU A 189 19.60 29.22 -0.75
CA GLU A 189 18.78 28.45 -1.69
C GLU A 189 19.62 27.88 -2.86
N ALA A 190 20.61 28.62 -3.36
CA ALA A 190 21.49 28.14 -4.41
C ALA A 190 22.48 27.07 -3.93
N ALA A 191 22.71 26.97 -2.62
CA ALA A 191 23.56 25.96 -1.99
C ALA A 191 23.03 25.63 -0.59
N PRO A 192 21.96 24.81 -0.48
CA PRO A 192 21.34 24.46 0.79
C PRO A 192 22.35 23.90 1.81
N PRO A 193 22.56 24.59 2.96
CA PRO A 193 23.70 24.31 3.84
C PRO A 193 23.59 22.99 4.59
N ASP A 194 22.38 22.42 4.71
CA ASP A 194 22.13 21.27 5.57
C ASP A 194 22.22 19.93 4.85
N THR A 195 22.12 19.92 3.52
CA THR A 195 22.08 18.69 2.70
C THR A 195 23.23 17.74 3.01
N ALA A 196 24.47 18.24 2.92
CA ALA A 196 25.66 17.39 3.07
C ALA A 196 25.83 16.89 4.51
N ARG A 197 25.48 17.70 5.51
CA ARG A 197 25.66 17.34 6.92
C ARG A 197 24.59 16.38 7.42
N ILE A 198 23.35 16.53 6.97
CA ILE A 198 22.27 15.59 7.28
C ILE A 198 22.55 14.24 6.59
N GLN A 199 22.91 14.25 5.31
CA GLN A 199 23.22 13.01 4.59
C GLN A 199 24.45 12.29 5.18
N ALA A 200 25.50 13.02 5.56
CA ALA A 200 26.65 12.43 6.23
C ALA A 200 26.29 11.81 7.59
N ALA A 201 25.39 12.44 8.35
CA ALA A 201 24.89 11.91 9.60
C ALA A 201 24.10 10.61 9.38
N LEU A 202 23.18 10.57 8.41
CA LEU A 202 22.40 9.37 8.05
C LEU A 202 23.31 8.20 7.69
N ASN A 203 24.23 8.42 6.74
CA ASN A 203 25.19 7.43 6.29
C ASN A 203 26.12 6.93 7.41
N SER A 204 26.32 7.71 8.47
CA SER A 204 27.16 7.32 9.62
C SER A 204 26.40 6.52 10.68
N CYS A 205 25.07 6.57 10.65
CA CYS A 205 24.19 5.90 11.61
C CYS A 205 23.58 4.60 11.07
N THR A 206 23.84 4.24 9.81
CA THR A 206 23.42 2.98 9.20
C THR A 206 23.85 1.77 10.05
N GLY A 207 22.91 0.85 10.31
CA GLY A 207 23.16 -0.39 11.06
C GLY A 207 23.31 -0.22 12.58
N THR A 208 22.88 0.92 13.14
CA THR A 208 22.91 1.18 14.58
C THR A 208 21.55 1.03 15.28
N ASP A 209 20.46 0.84 14.52
CA ASP A 209 19.07 0.81 14.99
C ASP A 209 18.67 2.10 15.76
N LYS A 210 19.24 3.23 15.34
CA LYS A 210 19.14 4.53 16.01
C LYS A 210 18.89 5.64 15.01
N ALA A 211 18.40 6.78 15.50
CA ALA A 211 18.06 7.93 14.66
C ALA A 211 19.18 8.97 14.55
N VAL A 212 19.21 9.63 13.39
CA VAL A 212 19.79 10.97 13.24
C VAL A 212 18.75 11.97 13.70
N GLU A 213 19.06 12.73 14.75
CA GLU A 213 18.13 13.68 15.37
C GLU A 213 18.45 15.11 14.92
N LEU A 214 17.48 15.77 14.29
CA LEU A 214 17.53 17.21 13.98
C LEU A 214 16.97 17.98 15.18
N GLN A 215 17.80 18.76 15.85
CA GLN A 215 17.44 19.48 17.08
C GLN A 215 17.58 21.00 16.95
N VAL A 216 16.81 21.72 17.76
CA VAL A 216 17.00 23.17 17.97
C VAL A 216 18.36 23.49 18.57
N SER A 217 18.92 24.66 18.26
CA SER A 217 20.21 25.13 18.78
C SER A 217 20.16 26.62 19.09
N GLY A 218 19.93 26.97 20.36
CA GLY A 218 19.75 28.37 20.75
C GLY A 218 18.48 28.95 20.13
N ALA A 219 18.63 29.96 19.26
CA ALA A 219 17.52 30.55 18.50
C ALA A 219 17.31 29.88 17.12
N ASP A 220 18.21 28.98 16.73
CA ASP A 220 18.14 28.28 15.45
C ASP A 220 17.24 27.06 15.58
N ALA A 221 16.34 26.90 14.62
CA ALA A 221 15.31 25.86 14.59
C ALA A 221 15.01 25.35 13.17
N ALA A 222 15.71 25.87 12.16
CA ALA A 222 15.50 25.53 10.76
C ALA A 222 16.68 24.77 10.17
N PHE A 223 16.34 23.89 9.23
CA PHE A 223 17.25 23.23 8.30
C PHE A 223 16.76 23.48 6.89
N LEU A 224 17.65 23.84 5.97
CA LEU A 224 17.39 23.99 4.54
C LEU A 224 18.22 22.97 3.76
N SER A 225 17.53 22.06 3.07
CA SER A 225 18.17 20.96 2.37
C SER A 225 17.68 20.84 0.91
N ALA A 226 18.60 20.48 0.03
CA ALA A 226 18.29 19.81 -1.23
C ALA A 226 17.89 18.34 -0.96
N PRO A 227 17.55 17.52 -1.96
CA PRO A 227 17.09 16.15 -1.74
C PRO A 227 17.99 15.29 -0.84
N LEU A 228 17.36 14.48 0.01
CA LEU A 228 17.98 13.55 0.94
C LEU A 228 17.62 12.10 0.59
N THR A 229 18.49 11.16 0.95
CA THR A 229 18.22 9.73 0.87
C THR A 229 18.33 9.09 2.23
N ILE A 230 17.30 8.33 2.62
CA ILE A 230 17.30 7.47 3.81
C ILE A 230 17.45 6.04 3.31
N ASN A 231 18.56 5.40 3.69
CA ASN A 231 18.89 4.02 3.34
C ASN A 231 18.44 3.04 4.43
N SER A 232 18.74 1.76 4.23
CA SER A 232 18.27 0.69 5.11
C SER A 232 18.80 0.85 6.53
N GLY A 233 17.90 0.75 7.51
CA GLY A 233 18.21 0.91 8.93
C GLY A 233 18.49 2.35 9.35
N GLU A 234 18.27 3.33 8.48
CA GLU A 234 18.43 4.75 8.82
C GLU A 234 17.09 5.35 9.24
N VAL A 235 17.12 6.12 10.33
CA VAL A 235 15.96 6.87 10.81
C VAL A 235 16.31 8.35 10.89
N LEU A 236 15.52 9.18 10.22
CA LEU A 236 15.53 10.64 10.40
C LEU A 236 14.52 11.00 11.47
N LEU A 237 14.97 11.62 12.56
CA LEU A 237 14.13 12.14 13.65
C LEU A 237 14.14 13.67 13.63
N VAL A 238 12.98 14.30 13.53
CA VAL A 238 12.82 15.76 13.54
C VAL A 238 12.17 16.21 14.84
N ASP A 239 12.86 17.03 15.63
CA ASP A 239 12.33 17.45 16.91
C ASP A 239 11.11 18.37 16.81
N THR A 240 10.22 18.32 17.80
CA THR A 240 9.19 19.35 17.95
C THR A 240 9.82 20.74 17.98
N GLY A 241 9.28 21.66 17.17
CA GLY A 241 9.79 23.02 17.04
C GLY A 241 10.93 23.15 16.03
N VAL A 242 11.38 22.05 15.41
CA VAL A 242 12.29 22.05 14.27
C VAL A 242 11.51 21.94 12.97
N THR A 243 11.94 22.71 11.97
CA THR A 243 11.45 22.58 10.58
C THR A 243 12.58 22.22 9.62
N LEU A 244 12.37 21.16 8.84
CA LEU A 244 13.19 20.79 7.69
C LEU A 244 12.53 21.32 6.41
N TYR A 245 13.11 22.36 5.83
CA TYR A 245 12.65 23.01 4.61
C TYR A 245 13.29 22.39 3.36
N ALA A 246 12.46 22.02 2.40
CA ALA A 246 12.86 21.55 1.08
C ALA A 246 13.33 22.72 0.21
N SER A 247 14.46 22.59 -0.50
CA SER A 247 14.97 23.62 -1.44
C SER A 247 13.90 24.08 -2.44
N ARG A 248 13.88 25.39 -2.75
CA ARG A 248 12.99 25.95 -3.79
C ARG A 248 13.61 25.88 -5.19
N ASN A 249 14.83 25.38 -5.32
CA ASN A 249 15.59 25.39 -6.57
C ASN A 249 15.30 24.14 -7.40
N PRO A 250 14.60 24.24 -8.54
CA PRO A 250 14.27 23.05 -9.34
C PRO A 250 15.48 22.25 -9.82
N ALA A 251 16.62 22.91 -10.00
CA ALA A 251 17.86 22.25 -10.41
C ALA A 251 18.38 21.23 -9.38
N ASP A 252 18.02 21.37 -8.10
CA ASP A 252 18.42 20.43 -7.04
C ASP A 252 17.70 19.07 -7.18
N TYR A 253 16.54 19.05 -7.84
CA TYR A 253 15.70 17.87 -8.01
C TYR A 253 15.87 17.21 -9.38
N GLN A 254 16.60 17.81 -10.31
CA GLN A 254 16.63 17.38 -11.70
C GLN A 254 17.14 15.94 -11.87
N VAL A 255 16.33 15.09 -12.51
CA VAL A 255 16.76 13.77 -12.99
C VAL A 255 17.43 13.92 -14.35
N SER A 256 18.65 13.41 -14.50
CA SER A 256 19.41 13.54 -15.75
C SER A 256 18.72 12.83 -16.92
N GLY A 257 18.54 13.52 -18.04
CA GLY A 257 17.93 12.99 -19.26
C GLY A 257 16.40 12.92 -19.27
N GLN A 258 15.76 13.36 -18.19
CA GLN A 258 14.30 13.48 -18.07
C GLN A 258 13.82 14.91 -18.37
N PRO A 259 12.50 15.16 -18.47
CA PRO A 259 11.96 16.51 -18.57
C PRO A 259 12.52 17.46 -17.50
N THR A 260 12.54 18.76 -17.80
CA THR A 260 13.12 19.74 -16.88
C THR A 260 12.23 19.88 -15.63
N CYS A 261 12.79 19.64 -14.45
CA CYS A 261 12.09 19.85 -13.18
C CYS A 261 11.69 21.33 -13.02
N GLY A 262 10.51 21.60 -12.47
CA GLY A 262 9.96 22.95 -12.31
C GLY A 262 9.45 23.55 -13.61
N THR A 263 9.01 22.71 -14.55
CA THR A 263 8.42 23.15 -15.82
C THR A 263 7.16 22.35 -16.18
N LEU A 264 6.49 22.75 -17.25
CA LEU A 264 5.45 21.94 -17.88
C LEU A 264 6.09 21.02 -18.92
N GLY A 265 6.03 19.72 -18.67
CA GLY A 265 6.40 18.67 -19.61
C GLY A 265 5.28 18.38 -20.62
N ALA A 266 5.61 17.63 -21.67
CA ALA A 266 4.58 17.01 -22.50
C ALA A 266 3.84 15.97 -21.66
N SER A 267 2.51 15.93 -21.75
CA SER A 267 1.73 14.85 -21.13
C SER A 267 2.21 13.52 -21.70
N ASP A 268 2.60 12.59 -20.83
CA ASP A 268 2.88 11.20 -21.22
C ASP A 268 1.59 10.37 -21.39
N GLY A 269 0.42 11.01 -21.30
CA GLY A 269 -0.88 10.39 -21.36
C GLY A 269 -1.29 9.68 -20.06
N SER A 270 -0.44 9.70 -19.03
CA SER A 270 -0.76 9.15 -17.73
C SER A 270 -1.51 10.17 -16.87
N THR A 271 -2.51 9.69 -16.11
CA THR A 271 -3.15 10.51 -15.06
C THR A 271 -2.42 10.42 -13.72
N LEU A 272 -1.23 9.79 -13.74
CA LEU A 272 -0.53 9.20 -12.60
C LEU A 272 0.32 10.18 -11.80
N GLY A 273 0.58 11.38 -12.32
CA GLY A 273 1.61 12.21 -11.70
C GLY A 273 3.00 11.57 -11.81
N THR A 274 3.30 10.98 -12.97
CA THR A 274 4.63 10.49 -13.37
C THR A 274 5.60 11.63 -13.68
N ALA A 275 5.58 12.72 -12.90
CA ALA A 275 6.65 13.72 -12.97
C ALA A 275 7.99 12.97 -12.84
N THR A 276 8.68 12.82 -13.96
CA THR A 276 9.91 12.01 -14.09
C THR A 276 11.13 12.90 -14.06
N GLY A 277 10.93 14.21 -14.26
CA GLY A 277 11.96 15.23 -14.25
C GLY A 277 12.54 15.51 -12.87
N CYS A 278 11.81 15.18 -11.80
CA CYS A 278 12.17 15.52 -10.43
C CYS A 278 12.35 14.27 -9.55
N VAL A 279 13.46 14.18 -8.81
CA VAL A 279 13.53 13.29 -7.63
C VAL A 279 12.66 13.86 -6.50
N PRO A 280 12.16 13.03 -5.57
CA PRO A 280 11.46 13.54 -4.38
C PRO A 280 12.41 14.30 -3.45
N PHE A 281 11.87 15.11 -2.54
CA PHE A 281 12.69 15.76 -1.52
C PHE A 281 13.34 14.73 -0.58
N ILE A 282 12.61 13.70 -0.15
CA ILE A 282 13.18 12.58 0.62
C ILE A 282 12.90 11.27 -0.11
N SER A 283 13.98 10.58 -0.49
CA SER A 283 13.92 9.20 -1.01
C SER A 283 14.20 8.22 0.11
N VAL A 284 13.25 7.32 0.42
CA VAL A 284 13.52 6.14 1.28
C VAL A 284 13.80 4.95 0.36
N ARG A 285 15.00 4.36 0.46
CA ARG A 285 15.49 3.31 -0.45
C ARG A 285 15.96 2.05 0.27
N GLY A 286 15.58 1.89 1.53
CA GLY A 286 16.05 0.82 2.41
C GLY A 286 14.92 0.03 3.03
N ASN A 287 15.30 -0.99 3.81
CA ASN A 287 14.41 -1.70 4.74
C ASN A 287 14.66 -1.22 6.16
N ASP A 288 13.68 -1.36 7.04
CA ASP A 288 13.78 -0.99 8.46
C ASP A 288 14.15 0.49 8.64
N SER A 289 13.68 1.36 7.73
CA SER A 289 14.01 2.78 7.72
C SER A 289 12.89 3.61 8.34
N GLY A 290 13.16 4.90 8.63
CA GLY A 290 12.07 5.74 9.12
C GLY A 290 12.22 7.25 9.01
N ILE A 291 11.07 7.91 9.00
CA ILE A 291 10.92 9.37 9.14
C ILE A 291 10.03 9.60 10.34
N MET A 292 10.60 10.12 11.41
CA MET A 292 9.91 10.27 12.69
C MET A 292 10.01 11.72 13.17
N GLY A 293 9.04 12.14 13.98
CA GLY A 293 9.13 13.36 14.75
C GLY A 293 9.01 13.09 16.25
N THR A 294 9.56 13.98 17.06
CA THR A 294 9.18 14.03 18.49
C THR A 294 7.88 14.81 18.63
N GLN A 295 7.08 14.47 19.65
CA GLN A 295 5.82 15.13 19.94
C GLN A 295 5.86 15.79 21.32
N SER A 296 5.45 17.07 21.41
CA SER A 296 5.30 17.76 22.70
C SER A 296 4.03 17.32 23.44
N SER A 297 3.92 17.73 24.70
CA SER A 297 2.69 17.54 25.48
C SER A 297 1.46 18.30 24.92
N SER A 298 1.67 19.34 24.12
CA SER A 298 0.58 20.03 23.40
C SER A 298 0.17 19.32 22.11
N GLY A 299 0.91 18.28 21.71
CA GLY A 299 0.69 17.52 20.50
C GLY A 299 1.48 18.02 19.29
N SER A 300 2.19 19.15 19.39
CA SER A 300 3.05 19.69 18.33
C SER A 300 4.13 18.67 17.94
N GLN A 301 4.50 18.63 16.66
CA GLN A 301 5.44 17.65 16.09
C GLN A 301 6.58 18.36 15.36
N GLY A 302 7.64 17.63 15.01
CA GLY A 302 8.61 18.10 14.02
C GLY A 302 7.94 18.31 12.66
N LEU A 303 8.44 19.25 11.86
CA LEU A 303 7.84 19.65 10.59
C LEU A 303 8.79 19.42 9.42
N ILE A 304 8.24 18.87 8.33
CA ILE A 304 8.85 18.87 7.00
C ILE A 304 8.00 19.77 6.11
N ASP A 305 8.64 20.79 5.54
CA ASP A 305 7.97 21.79 4.71
C ASP A 305 8.48 21.72 3.26
N GLY A 306 7.59 21.35 2.35
CA GLY A 306 7.86 21.20 0.92
C GLY A 306 7.92 22.52 0.15
N ARG A 307 7.39 23.62 0.71
CA ARG A 307 7.34 24.96 0.10
C ARG A 307 6.75 25.00 -1.33
N GLY A 308 5.71 24.21 -1.56
CA GLY A 308 4.93 24.14 -2.81
C GLY A 308 4.25 25.44 -3.21
N ASP A 309 3.95 26.27 -2.21
CA ASP A 309 3.32 27.59 -2.26
C ASP A 309 4.30 28.72 -2.60
N GLN A 310 5.60 28.50 -2.44
CA GLN A 310 6.63 29.51 -2.67
C GLN A 310 7.06 29.57 -4.14
N ASP A 311 7.44 30.77 -4.59
CA ASP A 311 8.05 30.94 -5.91
C ASP A 311 9.30 30.07 -6.03
N MET A 312 9.47 29.30 -7.10
CA MET A 312 10.72 28.58 -7.34
C MET A 312 11.90 29.57 -7.45
N LEU A 313 13.11 29.14 -7.06
CA LEU A 313 14.28 30.02 -7.10
C LEU A 313 14.51 30.58 -8.52
N ASN A 314 14.65 31.90 -8.62
CA ASN A 314 14.78 32.64 -9.89
C ASN A 314 13.57 32.52 -10.84
N SER A 315 12.40 32.19 -10.30
CA SER A 315 11.11 32.16 -11.00
C SER A 315 10.10 33.09 -10.31
N SER A 316 8.97 33.35 -10.97
CA SER A 316 7.78 33.99 -10.40
C SER A 316 6.58 33.02 -10.39
N THR A 317 6.88 31.73 -10.40
CA THR A 317 5.92 30.64 -10.51
C THR A 317 6.19 29.69 -9.35
N THR A 318 5.12 29.28 -8.68
CA THR A 318 5.14 28.27 -7.61
C THR A 318 4.97 26.87 -8.19
N TRP A 319 5.28 25.84 -7.41
CA TRP A 319 5.03 24.46 -7.82
C TRP A 319 3.54 24.21 -8.05
N TRP A 320 2.68 24.73 -7.18
CA TRP A 320 1.23 24.60 -7.34
C TRP A 320 0.67 25.34 -8.57
N SER A 321 1.28 26.46 -8.94
CA SER A 321 0.90 27.19 -10.17
C SER A 321 1.16 26.35 -11.42
N LEU A 322 2.18 25.48 -11.42
CA LEU A 322 2.42 24.52 -12.51
C LEU A 322 1.35 23.43 -12.54
N ALA A 323 0.99 22.87 -11.38
CA ALA A 323 -0.06 21.86 -11.28
C ALA A 323 -1.40 22.41 -11.78
N GLU A 324 -1.75 23.64 -11.42
CA GLU A 324 -2.97 24.31 -11.93
C GLU A 324 -2.90 24.53 -13.45
N SER A 325 -1.75 24.97 -13.96
CA SER A 325 -1.56 25.16 -15.40
C SER A 325 -1.64 23.86 -16.20
N ALA A 326 -1.31 22.72 -15.59
CA ALA A 326 -1.33 21.39 -16.18
C ALA A 326 -2.68 20.66 -16.01
N HIS A 327 -3.66 21.26 -15.31
CA HIS A 327 -4.87 20.59 -14.84
C HIS A 327 -5.64 19.80 -15.91
N ASP A 328 -5.77 20.35 -17.12
CA ASP A 328 -6.55 19.72 -18.17
C ASP A 328 -5.89 18.43 -18.71
N LYS A 329 -4.62 18.15 -18.36
CA LYS A 329 -3.84 16.89 -18.58
C LYS A 329 -3.82 16.32 -20.00
N THR A 330 -4.45 16.99 -20.98
CA THR A 330 -4.58 16.54 -22.37
C THR A 330 -3.31 16.72 -23.20
N THR A 331 -2.46 17.68 -22.84
CA THR A 331 -1.28 18.05 -23.63
C THR A 331 -0.03 18.32 -22.79
N THR A 332 -0.19 18.65 -21.51
CA THR A 332 0.91 19.00 -20.60
C THR A 332 0.76 18.31 -19.26
N GLN A 333 1.87 18.15 -18.55
CA GLN A 333 1.95 17.69 -17.17
C GLN A 333 2.93 18.56 -16.37
N GLN A 334 2.73 18.70 -15.07
CA GLN A 334 3.69 19.37 -14.19
C GLN A 334 4.87 18.45 -13.88
N GLU A 335 6.08 19.00 -13.92
CA GLU A 335 7.29 18.34 -13.41
C GLU A 335 7.61 18.89 -12.02
N ASN A 336 6.84 18.46 -11.02
CA ASN A 336 7.03 18.83 -9.62
C ASN A 336 7.67 17.68 -8.83
N PRO A 337 8.55 17.95 -7.85
CA PRO A 337 9.02 16.93 -6.93
C PRO A 337 7.89 16.48 -5.99
N LYS A 338 7.83 15.18 -5.70
CA LYS A 338 7.05 14.66 -4.56
C LYS A 338 7.78 15.00 -3.26
N LEU A 339 7.06 15.09 -2.14
CA LEU A 339 7.73 15.36 -0.86
C LEU A 339 8.53 14.13 -0.41
N ILE A 340 7.86 12.99 -0.26
CA ILE A 340 8.48 11.73 0.16
C ILE A 340 8.10 10.61 -0.83
N THR A 341 9.08 9.79 -1.20
CA THR A 341 8.82 8.51 -1.88
C THR A 341 9.59 7.39 -1.22
N VAL A 342 8.88 6.32 -0.88
CA VAL A 342 9.43 5.07 -0.38
C VAL A 342 9.51 4.09 -1.55
N PHE A 343 10.72 3.65 -1.90
CA PHE A 343 10.98 2.81 -3.07
C PHE A 343 11.17 1.35 -2.67
N GLY A 344 10.14 0.53 -2.80
CA GLY A 344 10.24 -0.93 -2.70
C GLY A 344 10.75 -1.48 -1.35
N GLY A 345 10.70 -0.69 -0.29
CA GLY A 345 11.23 -1.01 1.03
C GLY A 345 10.40 -2.04 1.81
N THR A 346 10.95 -2.53 2.92
CA THR A 346 10.22 -3.38 3.87
C THR A 346 10.37 -2.90 5.30
N ASP A 347 9.27 -2.98 6.04
CA ASP A 347 9.16 -2.59 7.46
C ASP A 347 9.59 -1.13 7.76
N ASP A 348 9.26 -0.21 6.85
CA ASP A 348 9.54 1.22 7.02
C ASP A 348 8.47 1.92 7.88
N THR A 349 8.88 2.95 8.63
CA THR A 349 8.01 3.64 9.60
C THR A 349 7.98 5.16 9.42
N MET A 350 6.77 5.73 9.46
CA MET A 350 6.54 7.16 9.60
C MET A 350 5.77 7.44 10.91
N TYR A 351 6.32 8.26 11.81
CA TYR A 351 5.80 8.36 13.18
C TYR A 351 5.81 9.78 13.74
N HIS A 352 4.66 10.32 14.14
CA HIS A 352 4.49 11.68 14.72
C HIS A 352 5.30 12.79 14.02
N ILE A 353 5.23 12.81 12.70
CA ILE A 353 5.82 13.87 11.89
C ILE A 353 4.70 14.66 11.18
N SER A 354 4.88 15.98 11.08
CA SER A 354 4.02 16.85 10.29
C SER A 354 4.66 17.14 8.94
N LEU A 355 3.85 17.10 7.87
CA LEU A 355 4.21 17.40 6.49
C LEU A 355 3.34 18.57 6.03
N THR A 356 3.93 19.60 5.43
CA THR A 356 3.18 20.74 4.91
C THR A 356 3.71 21.19 3.55
N ASN A 357 2.87 21.90 2.80
CA ASN A 357 3.22 22.57 1.55
C ASN A 357 3.94 21.65 0.56
N SER A 358 3.51 20.40 0.41
CA SER A 358 4.09 19.48 -0.55
C SER A 358 3.92 20.02 -1.99
N PRO A 359 4.98 20.03 -2.83
CA PRO A 359 4.86 20.48 -4.23
C PRO A 359 4.00 19.55 -5.11
N MET A 360 3.81 18.31 -4.65
CA MET A 360 3.01 17.25 -5.29
C MET A 360 2.53 16.27 -4.20
N PHE A 361 2.46 14.95 -4.46
CA PHE A 361 2.08 13.95 -3.45
C PHE A 361 2.97 14.07 -2.20
N ASN A 362 2.35 13.94 -1.02
CA ASN A 362 3.07 14.00 0.23
C ASN A 362 3.89 12.72 0.43
N VAL A 363 3.25 11.55 0.31
CA VAL A 363 3.92 10.26 0.51
C VAL A 363 3.47 9.25 -0.54
N LEU A 364 4.38 8.91 -1.47
CA LEU A 364 4.22 7.78 -2.38
C LEU A 364 4.93 6.54 -1.83
N LEU A 365 4.23 5.41 -1.72
CA LEU A 365 4.85 4.09 -1.55
C LEU A 365 4.88 3.44 -2.93
N ASP A 366 6.06 3.42 -3.55
CA ASP A 366 6.30 2.81 -4.86
C ASP A 366 6.75 1.36 -4.64
N GLY A 367 5.75 0.48 -4.48
CA GLY A 367 5.92 -0.92 -4.12
C GLY A 367 6.25 -1.15 -2.64
N GLY A 368 6.87 -2.29 -2.35
CA GLY A 368 7.33 -2.63 -1.00
C GLY A 368 6.31 -3.41 -0.16
N SER A 369 6.73 -3.79 1.05
CA SER A 369 5.88 -4.55 1.98
C SER A 369 6.19 -4.25 3.45
N GLY A 370 5.19 -3.88 4.23
CA GLY A 370 5.41 -3.47 5.62
C GLY A 370 5.73 -1.99 5.67
N PHE A 371 4.69 -1.16 5.78
CA PHE A 371 4.84 0.26 6.03
C PHE A 371 3.87 0.67 7.12
N THR A 372 4.33 1.41 8.13
CA THR A 372 3.47 1.95 9.19
C THR A 372 3.59 3.46 9.26
N ALA A 373 2.51 4.18 8.95
CA ALA A 373 2.33 5.57 9.31
C ALA A 373 1.42 5.66 10.56
N TRP A 374 1.91 6.31 11.62
CA TRP A 374 1.17 6.46 12.87
C TRP A 374 1.31 7.87 13.42
N GLY A 375 0.18 8.55 13.65
CA GLY A 375 0.20 9.89 14.24
C GLY A 375 0.68 10.98 13.28
N VAL A 376 0.69 10.72 11.97
CA VAL A 376 1.20 11.65 10.94
C VAL A 376 0.19 12.76 10.68
N ARG A 377 0.69 13.97 10.44
CA ARG A 377 -0.14 15.12 10.04
C ARG A 377 0.28 15.60 8.66
N ILE A 378 -0.68 15.80 7.78
CA ILE A 378 -0.44 16.32 6.43
C ILE A 378 -1.31 17.56 6.25
N ASP A 379 -0.70 18.69 5.90
CA ASP A 379 -1.42 19.94 5.67
C ASP A 379 -1.06 20.59 4.32
N ASN A 380 -2.00 20.54 3.39
CA ASN A 380 -1.98 21.32 2.16
C ASN A 380 -3.39 21.87 1.93
N PRO A 381 -3.56 23.12 1.47
CA PRO A 381 -4.89 23.69 1.24
C PRO A 381 -5.63 22.96 0.12
N ASP A 382 -6.97 22.97 0.14
CA ASP A 382 -7.82 22.35 -0.90
C ASP A 382 -7.42 22.83 -2.31
N THR A 383 -6.98 24.08 -2.40
CA THR A 383 -6.58 24.71 -3.66
C THR A 383 -5.27 24.17 -4.23
N ALA A 384 -4.49 23.38 -3.48
CA ALA A 384 -3.24 22.78 -3.92
C ALA A 384 -3.46 21.46 -4.69
N ARG A 385 -3.55 21.55 -6.02
CA ARG A 385 -3.72 20.39 -6.92
C ARG A 385 -2.60 19.35 -6.80
N ASN A 386 -2.97 18.07 -6.93
CA ASN A 386 -2.06 16.91 -6.93
C ASN A 386 -1.19 16.80 -5.68
N THR A 387 -1.78 17.13 -4.53
CA THR A 387 -1.14 17.02 -3.21
C THR A 387 -1.63 15.81 -2.41
N ASP A 388 -1.94 14.69 -3.06
CA ASP A 388 -2.40 13.44 -2.43
C ASP A 388 -1.67 13.17 -1.09
N GLY A 389 -2.40 12.68 -0.08
CA GLY A 389 -1.87 12.41 1.26
C GLY A 389 -0.93 11.21 1.27
N PHE A 390 -1.50 10.02 1.23
CA PHE A 390 -0.74 8.78 1.04
C PHE A 390 -1.19 8.03 -0.20
N ASP A 391 -0.21 7.56 -0.96
CA ASP A 391 -0.39 6.79 -2.18
C ASP A 391 0.32 5.42 -2.06
N PRO A 392 -0.31 4.41 -1.41
CA PRO A 392 0.18 3.05 -1.51
C PRO A 392 0.00 2.53 -2.94
N ASP A 393 1.06 2.50 -3.75
CA ASP A 393 1.03 2.01 -5.12
C ASP A 393 1.81 0.70 -5.24
N SER A 394 1.16 -0.37 -5.72
CA SER A 394 1.79 -1.70 -5.84
C SER A 394 2.41 -2.21 -4.52
N ALA A 395 1.95 -1.67 -3.38
CA ALA A 395 2.49 -1.89 -2.04
C ALA A 395 1.65 -2.89 -1.25
N SER A 396 2.25 -3.53 -0.24
CA SER A 396 1.55 -4.49 0.61
C SER A 396 1.80 -4.37 2.10
N ASN A 397 0.90 -4.88 2.93
CA ASN A 397 1.00 -4.81 4.40
C ASN A 397 1.25 -3.37 4.90
N VAL A 398 0.36 -2.47 4.51
CA VAL A 398 0.44 -1.05 4.83
C VAL A 398 -0.54 -0.74 5.96
N LEU A 399 -0.07 -0.04 6.99
CA LEU A 399 -0.90 0.54 8.05
C LEU A 399 -0.74 2.05 8.04
N ILE A 400 -1.84 2.78 7.92
CA ILE A 400 -1.91 4.21 8.16
C ILE A 400 -2.95 4.42 9.26
N THR A 401 -2.54 4.91 10.43
CA THR A 401 -3.46 5.02 11.57
C THR A 401 -3.22 6.26 12.41
N ASP A 402 -4.25 6.64 13.17
CA ASP A 402 -4.22 7.76 14.13
C ASP A 402 -3.71 9.07 13.50
N SER A 403 -4.00 9.29 12.23
CA SER A 403 -3.42 10.37 11.43
C SER A 403 -4.44 11.47 11.08
N PHE A 404 -3.94 12.63 10.69
CA PHE A 404 -4.76 13.81 10.34
C PHE A 404 -4.32 14.35 8.98
N ILE A 405 -5.21 14.36 8.01
CA ILE A 405 -4.85 14.63 6.61
C ILE A 405 -5.74 15.74 6.05
N ASN A 406 -5.11 16.85 5.71
CA ASN A 406 -5.67 17.98 4.98
C ASN A 406 -4.91 18.14 3.65
N THR A 407 -5.61 18.08 2.52
CA THR A 407 -4.99 18.13 1.19
C THR A 407 -5.98 18.67 0.14
N GLY A 408 -5.48 19.09 -1.01
CA GLY A 408 -6.26 19.46 -2.20
C GLY A 408 -6.43 18.36 -3.24
N ASP A 409 -6.09 17.12 -2.91
CA ASP A 409 -6.46 15.95 -3.73
C ASP A 409 -6.83 14.76 -2.83
N ASP A 410 -6.55 13.52 -3.23
CA ASP A 410 -6.91 12.35 -2.44
C ASP A 410 -6.28 12.33 -1.04
N GLY A 411 -7.07 12.04 0.00
CA GLY A 411 -6.51 11.83 1.34
C GLY A 411 -5.70 10.54 1.40
N ILE A 412 -6.25 9.51 0.75
CA ILE A 412 -5.60 8.23 0.51
C ILE A 412 -5.94 7.83 -0.93
N ALA A 413 -4.96 7.36 -1.69
CA ALA A 413 -5.19 6.75 -2.99
C ALA A 413 -4.41 5.43 -3.11
N VAL A 414 -5.07 4.31 -2.80
CA VAL A 414 -4.47 2.98 -3.01
C VAL A 414 -4.46 2.69 -4.51
N LYS A 415 -3.28 2.50 -5.09
CA LYS A 415 -3.04 2.31 -6.52
C LYS A 415 -2.34 0.97 -6.76
N SER A 416 -2.41 0.47 -7.99
CA SER A 416 -1.64 -0.67 -8.47
C SER A 416 -1.31 -0.44 -9.93
N ASP A 417 -0.16 0.18 -10.16
CA ASP A 417 0.40 0.43 -11.48
C ASP A 417 1.01 -0.84 -12.12
N ALA A 418 1.91 -0.70 -13.09
CA ALA A 418 2.58 -1.84 -13.71
C ALA A 418 3.56 -2.57 -12.76
N GLY A 419 3.83 -2.02 -11.57
CA GLY A 419 4.73 -2.58 -10.55
C GLY A 419 4.21 -3.85 -9.87
N GLY A 420 2.89 -4.08 -9.87
CA GLY A 420 2.28 -5.29 -9.31
C GLY A 420 0.96 -5.01 -8.59
N PRO A 421 0.41 -6.00 -7.86
CA PRO A 421 -0.81 -5.79 -7.10
C PRO A 421 -0.55 -5.01 -5.81
N ALA A 422 -1.53 -4.22 -5.38
CA ALA A 422 -1.58 -3.69 -4.01
C ALA A 422 -2.46 -4.58 -3.12
N SER A 423 -1.98 -4.91 -1.91
CA SER A 423 -2.77 -5.76 -0.99
C SER A 423 -2.45 -5.65 0.50
N GLY A 424 -3.46 -5.86 1.35
CA GLY A 424 -3.29 -5.81 2.80
C GLY A 424 -3.02 -4.39 3.28
N VAL A 425 -3.83 -3.44 2.83
CA VAL A 425 -3.71 -2.01 3.16
C VAL A 425 -4.79 -1.63 4.16
N THR A 426 -4.42 -1.13 5.33
CA THR A 426 -5.33 -0.71 6.40
C THR A 426 -5.17 0.77 6.69
N ILE A 427 -6.27 1.52 6.63
CA ILE A 427 -6.36 2.92 7.03
C ILE A 427 -7.35 2.99 8.19
N SER A 428 -6.90 3.32 9.39
CA SER A 428 -7.76 3.34 10.56
C SER A 428 -7.66 4.60 11.40
N ASN A 429 -8.74 4.94 12.09
CA ASN A 429 -8.80 6.05 13.05
C ASN A 429 -8.15 7.35 12.53
N THR A 430 -8.39 7.65 11.25
CA THR A 430 -7.80 8.80 10.54
C THR A 430 -8.90 9.83 10.24
N SER A 431 -8.54 11.11 10.42
CA SER A 431 -9.43 12.24 10.14
C SER A 431 -8.97 13.02 8.92
N PHE A 432 -9.93 13.43 8.08
CA PHE A 432 -9.68 14.01 6.76
C PHE A 432 -10.39 15.36 6.57
N TRP A 433 -9.74 16.29 5.88
CA TRP A 433 -10.24 17.62 5.48
C TRP A 433 -9.79 17.96 4.05
N GLY A 434 -10.58 18.72 3.30
CA GLY A 434 -10.23 19.16 1.93
C GLY A 434 -10.12 18.06 0.87
N ILE A 435 -10.27 16.80 1.26
CA ILE A 435 -9.86 15.67 0.41
C ILE A 435 -10.80 15.38 -0.76
N HIS A 436 -10.22 14.79 -1.80
CA HIS A 436 -10.94 14.18 -2.91
C HIS A 436 -11.41 12.75 -2.65
N GLY A 437 -11.14 12.17 -1.48
CA GLY A 437 -11.73 10.89 -1.08
C GLY A 437 -10.78 9.99 -0.30
N MET A 438 -11.39 9.02 0.39
CA MET A 438 -10.72 7.79 0.78
C MET A 438 -10.80 6.83 -0.40
N SER A 439 -9.77 6.88 -1.26
CA SER A 439 -9.83 6.34 -2.61
C SER A 439 -9.08 5.04 -2.78
N VAL A 440 -9.66 4.17 -3.60
CA VAL A 440 -8.97 3.08 -4.31
C VAL A 440 -8.99 3.41 -5.80
N GLY A 441 -7.81 3.47 -6.43
CA GLY A 441 -7.60 3.82 -7.83
C GLY A 441 -7.17 5.28 -8.08
N SER A 442 -7.15 5.77 -9.32
CA SER A 442 -7.76 5.14 -10.51
C SER A 442 -6.91 4.06 -11.18
N GLN A 443 -5.63 3.95 -10.83
CA GLN A 443 -4.75 2.93 -11.39
C GLN A 443 -4.95 1.62 -10.66
N THR A 444 -5.66 0.71 -11.31
CA THR A 444 -6.03 -0.59 -10.76
C THR A 444 -5.52 -1.76 -11.62
N ASN A 445 -4.65 -1.47 -12.60
CA ASN A 445 -4.23 -2.41 -13.64
C ASN A 445 -3.41 -3.59 -13.09
N GLY A 446 -2.67 -3.40 -12.00
CA GLY A 446 -1.96 -4.46 -11.27
C GLY A 446 -2.87 -5.35 -10.41
N GLY A 447 -4.10 -4.88 -10.15
CA GLY A 447 -5.07 -5.49 -9.25
C GLY A 447 -4.91 -4.98 -7.81
N ILE A 448 -6.03 -4.69 -7.15
CA ILE A 448 -6.07 -4.24 -5.76
C ILE A 448 -6.94 -5.20 -4.95
N SER A 449 -6.41 -5.67 -3.82
CA SER A 449 -7.16 -6.59 -2.94
C SER A 449 -6.93 -6.31 -1.46
N ASP A 450 -7.82 -6.78 -0.60
CA ASP A 450 -7.62 -6.77 0.86
C ASP A 450 -7.31 -5.37 1.42
N VAL A 451 -8.18 -4.39 1.11
CA VAL A 451 -8.05 -3.00 1.58
C VAL A 451 -9.13 -2.73 2.62
N THR A 452 -8.76 -2.16 3.77
CA THR A 452 -9.69 -1.83 4.85
C THR A 452 -9.54 -0.38 5.31
N PHE A 453 -10.60 0.39 5.20
CA PHE A 453 -10.76 1.68 5.86
C PHE A 453 -11.64 1.47 7.11
N SER A 454 -11.19 1.84 8.31
CA SER A 454 -11.93 1.56 9.55
C SER A 454 -11.90 2.68 10.59
N GLY A 455 -13.07 3.17 11.00
CA GLY A 455 -13.16 4.15 12.09
C GLY A 455 -12.72 5.55 11.68
N ASN A 456 -12.90 5.91 10.42
CA ASN A 456 -12.40 7.16 9.86
C ASN A 456 -13.46 8.27 9.88
N TYR A 457 -12.99 9.52 9.87
CA TYR A 457 -13.83 10.72 9.90
C TYR A 457 -13.51 11.61 8.71
N ILE A 458 -14.52 12.02 7.95
CA ILE A 458 -14.36 12.98 6.85
C ILE A 458 -15.10 14.27 7.22
N HIS A 459 -14.32 15.36 7.28
CA HIS A 459 -14.80 16.72 7.43
C HIS A 459 -14.86 17.37 6.05
N GLY A 460 -15.98 17.16 5.39
CA GLY A 460 -16.29 17.83 4.14
C GLY A 460 -16.73 19.29 4.33
N GLY A 461 -16.97 19.96 3.20
CA GLY A 461 -17.46 21.33 3.15
C GLY A 461 -16.31 22.33 3.07
N THR A 462 -15.53 22.46 4.14
CA THR A 462 -14.34 23.31 4.16
C THR A 462 -13.13 22.59 4.73
N ASP A 463 -11.97 22.89 4.17
CA ASP A 463 -10.68 22.45 4.69
C ASP A 463 -10.30 23.20 6.00
N ILE A 464 -9.13 22.93 6.58
CA ILE A 464 -8.71 23.59 7.83
C ILE A 464 -8.27 25.05 7.65
N HIS A 465 -8.08 25.51 6.41
CA HIS A 465 -7.77 26.90 6.05
C HIS A 465 -9.02 27.73 5.73
N GLY A 466 -10.18 27.07 5.62
CA GLY A 466 -11.48 27.68 5.33
C GLY A 466 -11.83 27.70 3.84
N ASP A 467 -11.04 27.02 3.00
CA ASP A 467 -11.33 26.87 1.58
C ASP A 467 -12.46 25.85 1.39
N THR A 468 -13.36 26.12 0.43
CA THR A 468 -14.46 25.20 0.12
C THR A 468 -13.95 24.03 -0.69
N ALA A 469 -14.17 22.81 -0.19
CA ALA A 469 -13.63 21.61 -0.82
C ALA A 469 -14.21 21.39 -2.23
N SER A 470 -13.36 21.46 -3.26
CA SER A 470 -13.80 21.60 -4.66
C SER A 470 -14.16 20.28 -5.36
N SER A 471 -13.76 19.13 -4.82
CA SER A 471 -14.25 17.79 -5.20
C SER A 471 -14.34 16.87 -3.97
N ASN A 472 -15.30 17.17 -3.11
CA ASN A 472 -15.46 16.54 -1.79
C ASN A 472 -16.15 15.17 -1.86
N ASN A 473 -15.35 14.10 -1.84
CA ASN A 473 -15.86 12.73 -1.87
C ASN A 473 -15.59 12.01 -0.55
N GLY A 474 -16.50 11.11 -0.19
CA GLY A 474 -16.43 10.23 0.96
C GLY A 474 -15.68 8.95 0.64
N VAL A 475 -16.39 7.83 0.73
CA VAL A 475 -15.94 6.52 0.25
C VAL A 475 -15.81 6.51 -1.27
N ARG A 476 -14.63 6.17 -1.81
CA ARG A 476 -14.38 6.17 -3.26
C ARG A 476 -13.63 4.94 -3.79
N VAL A 477 -14.15 4.36 -4.86
CA VAL A 477 -13.43 3.40 -5.71
C VAL A 477 -13.59 3.86 -7.15
N LYS A 478 -12.47 4.13 -7.83
CA LYS A 478 -12.46 4.71 -9.16
C LYS A 478 -11.55 3.93 -10.09
N SER A 479 -11.92 3.81 -11.35
CA SER A 479 -11.06 3.32 -12.43
C SER A 479 -11.67 3.72 -13.77
N ASP A 480 -10.99 3.42 -14.86
CA ASP A 480 -11.53 3.49 -16.23
C ASP A 480 -10.90 2.42 -17.12
N SER A 481 -11.34 2.37 -18.39
CA SER A 481 -10.94 1.38 -19.38
C SER A 481 -9.47 1.46 -19.82
N THR A 482 -8.78 2.54 -19.50
CA THR A 482 -7.33 2.74 -19.74
C THR A 482 -6.50 1.88 -18.79
N PHE A 483 -6.93 1.78 -17.53
CA PHE A 483 -6.25 1.00 -16.49
C PHE A 483 -6.82 -0.41 -16.39
N GLY A 484 -8.14 -0.53 -16.25
CA GLY A 484 -8.80 -1.81 -16.01
C GLY A 484 -8.33 -2.50 -14.73
N GLY A 485 -8.36 -3.83 -14.72
CA GLY A 485 -7.92 -4.63 -13.57
C GLY A 485 -9.01 -4.86 -12.53
N THR A 486 -8.71 -5.69 -11.55
CA THR A 486 -9.68 -6.13 -10.53
C THR A 486 -9.43 -5.42 -9.22
N VAL A 487 -10.49 -4.82 -8.66
CA VAL A 487 -10.53 -4.33 -7.28
C VAL A 487 -11.44 -5.25 -6.49
N THR A 488 -10.91 -5.90 -5.45
CA THR A 488 -11.71 -6.86 -4.68
C THR A 488 -11.41 -6.88 -3.19
N ASN A 489 -12.36 -7.33 -2.38
CA ASN A 489 -12.23 -7.38 -0.92
C ASN A 489 -11.80 -6.02 -0.32
N VAL A 490 -12.53 -4.96 -0.68
CA VAL A 490 -12.35 -3.62 -0.13
C VAL A 490 -13.46 -3.36 0.88
N SER A 491 -13.09 -2.95 2.09
CA SER A 491 -14.03 -2.72 3.19
C SER A 491 -13.92 -1.29 3.71
N PHE A 492 -15.04 -0.59 3.79
CA PHE A 492 -15.19 0.69 4.49
C PHE A 492 -16.06 0.46 5.72
N LEU A 493 -15.47 0.59 6.90
CA LEU A 493 -16.04 0.17 8.17
C LEU A 493 -16.14 1.34 9.15
N ASN A 494 -17.30 1.53 9.77
CA ASN A 494 -17.49 2.51 10.85
C ASN A 494 -17.02 3.94 10.48
N THR A 495 -17.44 4.44 9.32
CA THR A 495 -17.03 5.76 8.81
C THR A 495 -18.09 6.83 9.12
N CYS A 496 -17.63 7.99 9.57
CA CYS A 496 -18.46 9.18 9.75
C CYS A 496 -18.12 10.24 8.71
N GLU A 497 -19.13 10.76 8.01
CA GLU A 497 -18.98 11.82 7.01
C GLU A 497 -19.76 13.06 7.43
N ALA A 498 -19.14 14.23 7.39
CA ALA A 498 -19.81 15.51 7.61
C ALA A 498 -19.71 16.37 6.37
N SER A 499 -20.83 16.91 5.87
CA SER A 499 -20.85 17.88 4.77
C SER A 499 -20.12 17.43 3.50
N VAL A 500 -20.24 16.14 3.15
CA VAL A 500 -19.65 15.51 1.96
C VAL A 500 -20.61 15.62 0.76
N GLU A 501 -20.09 15.91 -0.44
CA GLU A 501 -20.92 16.01 -1.65
C GLU A 501 -21.18 14.64 -2.29
N HIS A 502 -20.15 13.81 -2.43
CA HIS A 502 -20.26 12.47 -2.99
C HIS A 502 -20.03 11.44 -1.88
N LEU A 503 -21.10 10.97 -1.24
CA LEU A 503 -21.03 10.13 -0.03
C LEU A 503 -20.40 8.77 -0.33
N ILE A 504 -20.89 8.11 -1.38
CA ILE A 504 -20.35 6.86 -1.89
C ILE A 504 -20.14 7.04 -3.39
N LEU A 505 -18.92 6.87 -3.88
CA LEU A 505 -18.57 6.99 -5.29
C LEU A 505 -17.83 5.75 -5.76
N LEU A 506 -18.56 4.79 -6.33
CA LEU A 506 -18.02 3.61 -6.98
C LEU A 506 -18.20 3.80 -8.49
N ASP A 507 -17.13 4.18 -9.17
CA ASP A 507 -17.16 4.64 -10.56
C ASP A 507 -16.06 3.96 -11.41
N PRO A 508 -16.41 2.92 -12.20
CA PRO A 508 -15.48 2.24 -13.08
C PRO A 508 -15.30 2.94 -14.43
N GLN A 509 -15.91 4.12 -14.62
CA GLN A 509 -15.84 4.95 -15.83
C GLN A 509 -15.36 6.39 -15.49
N TYR A 510 -14.47 6.50 -14.51
CA TYR A 510 -14.00 7.77 -13.92
C TYR A 510 -13.47 8.77 -14.95
N LEU A 511 -12.72 8.29 -15.94
CA LEU A 511 -12.28 9.07 -17.09
C LEU A 511 -13.02 8.61 -18.35
N SER A 512 -13.18 9.51 -19.33
CA SER A 512 -13.72 9.21 -20.67
C SER A 512 -12.74 8.40 -21.53
N GLY A 513 -12.01 7.47 -20.92
CA GLY A 513 -10.97 6.65 -21.55
C GLY A 513 -11.55 5.76 -22.65
N ASN A 514 -10.76 5.55 -23.69
CA ASN A 514 -11.06 4.66 -24.82
C ASN A 514 -10.18 3.39 -24.80
N GLY A 515 -9.74 2.98 -23.61
CA GLY A 515 -8.96 1.77 -23.43
C GLY A 515 -9.82 0.51 -23.60
N THR A 516 -9.15 -0.64 -23.60
CA THR A 516 -9.78 -1.96 -23.81
C THR A 516 -9.75 -2.83 -22.56
N SER A 517 -9.14 -2.36 -21.48
CA SER A 517 -8.99 -3.10 -20.23
C SER A 517 -10.13 -2.70 -19.31
N ILE A 518 -11.18 -3.50 -19.25
CA ILE A 518 -12.37 -3.14 -18.46
C ILE A 518 -12.12 -3.41 -16.97
N PRO A 519 -12.31 -2.43 -16.07
CA PRO A 519 -12.16 -2.65 -14.65
C PRO A 519 -13.34 -3.44 -14.08
N SER A 520 -13.08 -4.19 -13.01
CA SER A 520 -14.10 -4.94 -12.28
C SER A 520 -13.99 -4.67 -10.79
N PHE A 521 -15.10 -4.29 -10.17
CA PHE A 521 -15.22 -4.05 -8.73
C PHE A 521 -16.09 -5.15 -8.13
N ASP A 522 -15.49 -6.04 -7.35
CA ASP A 522 -16.20 -7.16 -6.74
C ASP A 522 -15.92 -7.26 -5.24
N SER A 523 -16.85 -7.78 -4.45
CA SER A 523 -16.67 -7.95 -3.01
C SER A 523 -16.29 -6.64 -2.29
N ILE A 524 -16.94 -5.54 -2.65
CA ILE A 524 -16.85 -4.25 -1.94
C ILE A 524 -17.84 -4.28 -0.77
N THR A 525 -17.40 -3.91 0.42
CA THR A 525 -18.24 -3.85 1.63
C THR A 525 -18.23 -2.46 2.22
N ILE A 526 -19.40 -1.90 2.47
CA ILE A 526 -19.57 -0.68 3.25
C ILE A 526 -20.45 -1.06 4.45
N ASN A 527 -19.87 -1.05 5.65
CA ASN A 527 -20.55 -1.45 6.87
C ASN A 527 -20.40 -0.40 7.98
N GLY A 528 -21.50 0.21 8.40
CA GLY A 528 -21.47 1.27 9.41
C GLY A 528 -21.01 2.59 8.82
N LEU A 529 -21.71 3.09 7.80
CA LEU A 529 -21.46 4.42 7.24
C LEU A 529 -22.58 5.37 7.68
N LYS A 530 -22.23 6.55 8.16
CA LYS A 530 -23.22 7.60 8.45
C LYS A 530 -22.77 8.96 7.97
N SER A 531 -23.65 9.67 7.27
CA SER A 531 -23.45 11.05 6.88
C SER A 531 -24.29 12.02 7.73
N VAL A 532 -23.75 13.20 7.98
CA VAL A 532 -24.43 14.31 8.66
C VAL A 532 -24.13 15.63 7.97
N SER A 533 -25.11 16.53 7.93
CA SER A 533 -24.98 17.85 7.27
C SER A 533 -24.58 17.77 5.77
N SER A 534 -24.94 16.68 5.10
CA SER A 534 -24.67 16.41 3.67
C SER A 534 -25.97 16.40 2.86
N SER A 535 -26.91 17.32 3.15
CA SER A 535 -28.29 17.29 2.62
C SER A 535 -28.39 17.33 1.09
N ASP A 536 -27.37 17.85 0.41
CA ASP A 536 -27.30 17.86 -1.06
C ASP A 536 -26.51 16.70 -1.65
N GLY A 537 -25.87 15.90 -0.80
CA GLY A 537 -24.98 14.81 -1.19
C GLY A 537 -25.65 13.73 -2.03
N LYS A 538 -24.85 12.95 -2.73
CA LYS A 538 -25.29 11.90 -3.66
C LYS A 538 -24.37 10.70 -3.60
N SER A 539 -24.91 9.54 -3.96
CA SER A 539 -24.16 8.29 -4.09
C SER A 539 -24.26 7.73 -5.52
N THR A 540 -23.16 7.18 -6.02
CA THR A 540 -23.05 6.50 -7.31
C THR A 540 -22.51 5.09 -7.07
N LEU A 541 -23.24 4.07 -7.51
CA LEU A 541 -22.95 2.66 -7.26
C LEU A 541 -22.93 1.89 -8.58
N ASP A 542 -21.89 2.10 -9.39
CA ASP A 542 -21.88 1.61 -10.76
C ASP A 542 -20.90 0.45 -10.95
N GLY A 543 -21.37 -0.57 -11.68
CA GLY A 543 -20.53 -1.51 -12.42
C GLY A 543 -20.27 -0.97 -13.83
N TYR A 544 -19.35 -1.60 -14.56
CA TYR A 544 -18.97 -1.09 -15.88
C TYR A 544 -20.01 -1.47 -16.95
N ASP A 545 -20.45 -2.74 -16.96
CA ASP A 545 -21.45 -3.26 -17.88
C ASP A 545 -22.08 -4.56 -17.33
N SER A 546 -23.04 -5.15 -18.06
CA SER A 546 -23.73 -6.40 -17.66
C SER A 546 -22.82 -7.64 -17.47
N SER A 547 -21.58 -7.60 -17.96
CA SER A 547 -20.58 -8.65 -17.77
C SER A 547 -19.53 -8.32 -16.69
N HIS A 548 -19.47 -7.05 -16.26
CA HIS A 548 -18.55 -6.52 -15.25
C HIS A 548 -19.36 -5.79 -14.18
N MET A 549 -20.27 -6.52 -13.55
CA MET A 549 -21.18 -5.98 -12.55
C MET A 549 -20.45 -5.63 -11.25
N LEU A 550 -20.85 -4.54 -10.60
CA LEU A 550 -20.41 -4.20 -9.25
C LEU A 550 -20.91 -5.23 -8.24
N GLY A 551 -20.00 -5.87 -7.50
CA GLY A 551 -20.33 -6.69 -6.33
C GLY A 551 -20.22 -5.87 -5.04
N LEU A 552 -21.36 -5.52 -4.44
CA LEU A 552 -21.43 -4.60 -3.29
C LEU A 552 -22.26 -5.19 -2.14
N THR A 553 -21.79 -4.97 -0.92
CA THR A 553 -22.55 -5.21 0.32
C THR A 553 -22.67 -3.90 1.11
N LEU A 554 -23.91 -3.49 1.39
CA LEU A 554 -24.25 -2.30 2.18
C LEU A 554 -24.92 -2.74 3.49
N GLU A 555 -24.22 -2.58 4.61
CA GLU A 555 -24.76 -2.88 5.94
C GLU A 555 -24.71 -1.64 6.84
N ASN A 556 -25.77 -1.40 7.61
CA ASN A 556 -25.77 -0.33 8.61
C ASN A 556 -25.40 1.05 8.01
N VAL A 557 -26.01 1.41 6.89
CA VAL A 557 -25.76 2.68 6.18
C VAL A 557 -26.90 3.68 6.43
N ASP A 558 -26.58 4.81 7.05
CA ASP A 558 -27.54 5.88 7.37
C ASP A 558 -27.08 7.22 6.79
N LEU A 559 -27.56 7.54 5.60
CA LEU A 559 -27.22 8.78 4.91
C LEU A 559 -28.32 9.83 5.09
N ASP A 560 -27.95 11.06 5.48
CA ASP A 560 -28.88 12.18 5.60
C ASP A 560 -29.33 12.76 4.23
N SER A 561 -28.63 12.41 3.15
CA SER A 561 -29.13 12.46 1.78
C SER A 561 -29.15 11.06 1.15
N THR A 562 -30.33 10.60 0.74
CA THR A 562 -30.52 9.27 0.16
C THR A 562 -30.54 9.26 -1.36
N LYS A 563 -30.04 10.32 -2.01
CA LYS A 563 -29.94 10.40 -3.48
C LYS A 563 -28.91 9.36 -3.94
N VAL A 564 -29.35 8.38 -4.75
CA VAL A 564 -28.48 7.30 -5.24
C VAL A 564 -28.78 6.97 -6.69
N THR A 565 -27.73 6.80 -7.49
CA THR A 565 -27.77 6.14 -8.80
C THR A 565 -26.99 4.83 -8.72
N ALA A 566 -27.40 3.85 -9.51
CA ALA A 566 -26.72 2.58 -9.62
C ALA A 566 -26.95 1.98 -11.01
N GLU A 567 -25.91 1.45 -11.62
CA GLU A 567 -25.99 0.70 -12.87
C GLU A 567 -25.16 -0.59 -12.77
N TYR A 568 -25.61 -1.67 -13.39
CA TYR A 568 -24.90 -2.94 -13.48
C TYR A 568 -24.38 -3.44 -12.12
N ALA A 569 -25.24 -3.52 -11.10
CA ALA A 569 -24.81 -3.78 -9.73
C ALA A 569 -25.58 -4.93 -9.07
N ASN A 570 -24.86 -5.81 -8.39
CA ASN A 570 -25.38 -6.82 -7.46
C ASN A 570 -25.13 -6.34 -6.03
N ILE A 571 -26.19 -5.95 -5.33
CA ILE A 571 -26.12 -5.27 -4.04
C ILE A 571 -26.80 -6.11 -2.96
N ASN A 572 -26.03 -6.57 -1.98
CA ASN A 572 -26.58 -7.12 -0.74
C ASN A 572 -26.86 -5.98 0.25
N MET A 573 -28.03 -5.97 0.88
CA MET A 573 -28.43 -4.89 1.79
C MET A 573 -28.97 -5.39 3.12
N TYR A 574 -28.52 -4.75 4.21
CA TYR A 574 -29.05 -4.92 5.56
C TYR A 574 -29.00 -3.60 6.33
N ASN A 575 -30.12 -3.19 6.95
CA ASN A 575 -30.18 -1.98 7.80
C ASN A 575 -29.59 -0.71 7.14
N SER A 576 -30.00 -0.44 5.90
CA SER A 576 -29.50 0.69 5.10
C SER A 576 -30.66 1.55 4.60
N ASN A 577 -30.52 2.89 4.64
CA ASN A 577 -31.63 3.83 4.38
C ASN A 577 -31.72 4.33 2.92
N ILE A 578 -30.82 3.91 2.03
CA ILE A 578 -30.87 4.19 0.59
C ILE A 578 -31.62 3.10 -0.18
N THR A 579 -32.07 3.40 -1.40
CA THR A 579 -32.77 2.45 -2.28
C THR A 579 -32.16 2.49 -3.68
N PRO A 580 -31.08 1.73 -3.95
CA PRO A 580 -30.44 1.71 -5.25
C PRO A 580 -31.37 1.16 -6.33
N THR A 581 -31.49 1.87 -7.45
CA THR A 581 -32.25 1.44 -8.63
C THR A 581 -31.59 1.96 -9.89
N GLY A 582 -31.66 1.19 -10.98
CA GLY A 582 -31.21 1.62 -12.30
C GLY A 582 -31.06 0.43 -13.24
N THR A 583 -30.26 0.61 -14.29
CA THR A 583 -30.03 -0.40 -15.33
C THR A 583 -29.34 -1.64 -14.75
N ASP A 584 -29.91 -2.83 -14.94
CA ASP A 584 -29.34 -4.11 -14.49
C ASP A 584 -28.89 -4.14 -13.01
N VAL A 585 -29.67 -3.50 -12.13
CA VAL A 585 -29.43 -3.50 -10.68
C VAL A 585 -30.26 -4.60 -10.00
N THR A 586 -29.60 -5.46 -9.24
CA THR A 586 -30.22 -6.47 -8.38
C THR A 586 -29.93 -6.16 -6.92
N VAL A 587 -30.98 -5.98 -6.11
CA VAL A 587 -30.87 -5.79 -4.66
C VAL A 587 -31.37 -7.02 -3.93
N THR A 588 -30.53 -7.60 -3.08
CA THR A 588 -30.86 -8.75 -2.23
C THR A 588 -30.82 -8.35 -0.76
N ASN A 589 -31.94 -8.49 -0.06
CA ASN A 589 -31.96 -8.30 1.38
C ASN A 589 -31.28 -9.48 2.08
N VAL A 590 -30.30 -9.18 2.91
CA VAL A 590 -29.54 -10.16 3.69
C VAL A 590 -29.74 -9.93 5.18
N THR A 591 -29.23 -10.85 6.00
CA THR A 591 -29.13 -10.67 7.45
C THR A 591 -27.72 -10.24 7.79
N GLY A 592 -27.58 -9.14 8.52
CA GLY A 592 -26.30 -8.65 9.00
C GLY A 592 -26.24 -8.52 10.52
N THR A 593 -25.11 -8.04 11.01
CA THR A 593 -24.87 -7.68 12.40
C THR A 593 -24.19 -6.30 12.46
N GLY A 594 -24.00 -5.73 13.65
CA GLY A 594 -23.38 -4.40 13.79
C GLY A 594 -24.41 -3.28 13.95
N SER A 595 -23.95 -2.04 13.79
CA SER A 595 -24.76 -0.85 14.02
C SER A 595 -24.23 0.34 13.23
N VAL A 596 -25.12 1.28 12.91
CA VAL A 596 -24.75 2.59 12.38
C VAL A 596 -23.93 3.35 13.45
N PRO A 597 -22.77 3.96 13.12
CA PRO A 597 -22.01 4.77 14.06
C PRO A 597 -22.81 6.00 14.51
N SER A 598 -22.53 6.54 15.71
CA SER A 598 -23.31 7.68 16.22
C SER A 598 -23.07 8.96 15.42
N CYS A 599 -21.82 9.21 15.01
CA CYS A 599 -21.32 10.43 14.37
C CYS A 599 -21.80 11.71 15.03
N SER A 600 -21.91 11.71 16.37
CA SER A 600 -22.33 12.86 17.16
C SER A 600 -21.22 13.89 17.37
N THR A 601 -19.97 13.49 17.18
CA THR A 601 -18.77 14.30 17.38
C THR A 601 -17.73 13.88 16.36
N PHE A 602 -17.04 14.85 15.78
CA PHE A 602 -15.90 14.61 14.91
C PHE A 602 -14.63 15.12 15.60
N PRO A 603 -13.47 14.45 15.43
CA PRO A 603 -12.19 14.93 15.96
C PRO A 603 -11.86 16.33 15.42
N ALA A 604 -11.35 17.22 16.27
CA ALA A 604 -10.83 18.49 15.79
C ALA A 604 -9.43 18.31 15.18
N TRP A 605 -9.05 19.20 14.27
CA TRP A 605 -7.66 19.30 13.86
C TRP A 605 -6.78 19.57 15.10
N PRO A 606 -5.72 18.79 15.34
CA PRO A 606 -4.87 19.00 16.50
C PRO A 606 -4.06 20.29 16.32
N GLY A 607 -3.90 21.07 17.39
CA GLY A 607 -3.04 22.26 17.36
C GLY A 607 -1.63 21.91 16.86
N LEU A 608 -1.13 22.72 15.92
CA LEU A 608 0.27 22.69 15.48
C LEU A 608 1.20 23.21 16.57
#